data_AF-A0AAV5Q4Q4-F1
#
_entry.id   AF-A0AAV5Q4Q4-F1
#
_cell.length_a   1.000
_cell.length_b   1.000
_cell.length_c   1.000
_cell.angle_alpha   90.00
_cell.angle_beta   90.00
_cell.angle_gamma   90.00
#
_symmetry.space_group_name_H-M   'P 1'
#
loop_
_entity.id
_entity.type
_entity.pdbx_description
1 polymer ?
#
loop_
_entity_poly.entity_id
_entity_poly.type
_entity_poly.pdbx_seq_one_letter_code
_entity_poly.pdbx_strand_id
1 'polypeptide(L)'
;MENNFNQIREEIRLVNTRLNDMNTNLNRFQLENRFAENRRRVALQLPPLQVPFIVGERPDNLPVVNTAADVSELNRDQIVEYLTGYGVDFDPNADDADLCRLLLTTFGF
;
A
#
# COMPACT_ATOMS: atom_id res chain seq x y z
N MET A 1 -6.11 -0.51 46.02
CA MET A 1 -6.96 -0.09 44.89
C MET A 1 -6.15 0.47 43.71
N GLU A 2 -5.04 1.17 43.94
CA GLU A 2 -4.17 1.72 42.89
C GLU A 2 -3.54 0.67 41.94
N ASN A 3 -3.18 -0.51 42.45
CA ASN A 3 -2.55 -1.57 41.66
C ASN A 3 -3.44 -2.11 40.52
N ASN A 4 -4.75 -2.28 40.77
CA ASN A 4 -5.68 -2.76 39.75
C ASN A 4 -5.90 -1.73 38.64
N PHE A 5 -5.92 -0.44 38.98
CA PHE A 5 -6.06 0.63 37.99
C PHE A 5 -4.86 0.73 37.06
N ASN A 6 -3.65 0.52 37.58
CA ASN A 6 -2.43 0.52 36.77
C ASN A 6 -2.37 -0.71 35.86
N GLN A 7 -2.79 -1.87 36.34
CA GLN A 7 -2.84 -3.10 35.55
C GLN A 7 -3.84 -3.00 34.38
N ILE A 8 -5.02 -2.42 34.62
CA ILE A 8 -6.02 -2.17 33.56
C ILE A 8 -5.49 -1.20 32.50
N ARG A 9 -4.72 -0.16 32.88
CA ARG A 9 -4.12 0.76 31.90
C ARG A 9 -3.11 0.06 30.99
N GLU A 10 -2.27 -0.81 31.54
CA GLU A 10 -1.30 -1.57 30.75
C GLU A 10 -1.99 -2.57 29.81
N GLU A 11 -3.07 -3.22 30.27
CA GLU A 11 -3.87 -4.10 29.41
C GLU A 11 -4.53 -3.33 28.25
N ILE A 12 -5.11 -2.15 28.52
CA ILE A 12 -5.66 -1.28 27.48
C ILE A 12 -4.58 -0.84 26.48
N ARG A 13 -3.40 -0.46 26.98
CA ARG A 13 -2.26 -0.08 26.12
C ARG A 13 -1.86 -1.24 25.22
N LEU A 14 -1.74 -2.45 25.76
CA LEU A 14 -1.39 -3.65 24.99
C LEU A 14 -2.45 -4.00 23.94
N VAL A 15 -3.74 -3.90 24.30
CA VAL A 15 -4.86 -4.12 23.37
C VAL A 15 -4.81 -3.10 22.24
N ASN A 16 -4.58 -1.83 22.53
CA ASN A 16 -4.48 -0.79 21.50
C ASN A 16 -3.32 -1.04 20.53
N THR A 17 -2.15 -1.44 21.04
CA THR A 17 -1.02 -1.83 20.17
C THR A 17 -1.40 -3.00 19.25
N ARG A 18 -2.00 -4.07 19.81
CA ARG A 18 -2.42 -5.24 19.03
C ARG A 18 -3.47 -4.88 17.98
N LEU A 19 -4.42 -4.00 18.30
CA LEU A 19 -5.42 -3.53 17.34
C LEU A 19 -4.79 -2.74 16.19
N ASN A 20 -3.78 -1.91 16.47
CA ASN A 20 -3.05 -1.18 15.43
C ASN A 20 -2.28 -2.14 14.51
N ASP A 21 -1.62 -3.15 15.08
CA ASP A 21 -0.90 -4.17 14.31
C ASP A 21 -1.87 -4.99 13.44
N MET A 22 -3.01 -5.39 14.01
CA MET A 22 -4.07 -6.09 13.27
C MET A 22 -4.61 -5.25 12.10
N ASN A 23 -4.86 -3.97 12.33
CA ASN A 23 -5.36 -3.07 11.29
C ASN A 23 -4.35 -2.93 10.15
N THR A 24 -3.06 -2.78 10.48
CA THR A 24 -1.97 -2.74 9.50
C THR A 24 -1.89 -4.02 8.68
N ASN A 25 -2.00 -5.18 9.33
CA ASN A 25 -1.98 -6.48 8.66
C ASN A 25 -3.21 -6.69 7.76
N LEU A 26 -4.39 -6.25 8.19
CA LEU A 26 -5.61 -6.32 7.38
C LEU A 26 -5.50 -5.44 6.14
N ASN A 27 -4.97 -4.22 6.26
CA ASN A 27 -4.76 -3.33 5.12
C ASN A 27 -3.80 -3.97 4.10
N ARG A 28 -2.69 -4.55 4.57
CA ARG A 28 -1.74 -5.28 3.70
C ARG A 28 -2.39 -6.47 3.01
N PHE A 29 -3.18 -7.27 3.73
CA PHE A 29 -3.90 -8.41 3.14
C PHE A 29 -4.92 -7.98 2.07
N GLN A 30 -5.67 -6.90 2.32
CA GLN A 30 -6.61 -6.35 1.34
C GLN A 30 -5.89 -5.85 0.09
N LEU A 31 -4.72 -5.23 0.27
CA LEU A 31 -3.87 -4.76 -0.81
C LEU A 31 -3.38 -5.93 -1.68
N GLU A 32 -2.83 -6.97 -1.07
CA GLU A 32 -2.38 -8.18 -1.77
C GLU A 32 -3.52 -8.84 -2.57
N ASN A 33 -4.73 -8.89 -1.99
CA ASN A 33 -5.91 -9.39 -2.71
C ASN A 33 -6.28 -8.50 -3.90
N ARG A 34 -6.21 -7.18 -3.79
CA ARG A 34 -6.45 -6.28 -4.92
C ARG A 34 -5.42 -6.45 -6.01
N PHE A 35 -4.15 -6.57 -5.66
CA PHE A 35 -3.07 -6.82 -6.62
C PHE A 35 -3.23 -8.17 -7.32
N ALA A 36 -3.62 -9.20 -6.59
CA ALA A 36 -3.93 -10.51 -7.16
C ALA A 36 -5.15 -10.47 -8.11
N GLU A 37 -6.21 -9.73 -7.72
CA GLU A 37 -7.38 -9.53 -8.56
C GLU A 37 -7.03 -8.72 -9.83
N ASN A 38 -6.16 -7.73 -9.74
CA ASN A 38 -5.70 -6.98 -10.91
C ASN A 38 -4.92 -7.87 -11.89
N ARG A 39 -4.02 -8.73 -11.39
CA ARG A 39 -3.35 -9.74 -12.24
C ARG A 39 -4.36 -10.64 -12.94
N ARG A 40 -5.40 -11.08 -12.23
CA ARG A 40 -6.49 -11.89 -12.82
C ARG A 40 -7.28 -11.11 -13.87
N ARG A 41 -7.60 -9.85 -13.61
CA ARG A 41 -8.33 -8.97 -14.54
C ARG A 41 -7.53 -8.71 -15.81
N VAL A 42 -6.24 -8.42 -15.69
CA VAL A 42 -5.32 -8.25 -16.84
C VAL A 42 -5.32 -9.51 -17.71
N ALA A 43 -5.20 -10.70 -17.11
CA ALA A 43 -5.27 -11.97 -17.84
C ALA A 43 -6.62 -12.19 -18.56
N LEU A 44 -7.70 -11.62 -18.03
CA LEU A 44 -9.05 -11.64 -18.61
C LEU A 44 -9.35 -10.44 -19.53
N GLN A 45 -8.37 -9.58 -19.80
CA GLN A 45 -8.53 -8.33 -20.56
C GLN A 45 -9.60 -7.40 -19.96
N LEU A 46 -9.78 -7.46 -18.64
CA LEU A 46 -10.65 -6.58 -17.87
C LEU A 46 -9.82 -5.40 -17.33
N PRO A 47 -10.41 -4.20 -17.20
CA PRO A 47 -9.75 -3.07 -16.55
C PRO A 47 -9.37 -3.41 -15.11
N PRO A 48 -8.17 -3.03 -14.63
CA PRO A 48 -7.79 -3.21 -13.23
C PRO A 48 -8.69 -2.37 -12.31
N LEU A 49 -8.76 -2.78 -11.06
CA LEU A 49 -9.35 -1.99 -9.98
C LEU A 49 -8.31 -0.99 -9.45
N GLN A 50 -8.77 0.22 -9.15
CA GLN A 50 -7.94 1.16 -8.40
C GLN A 50 -7.61 0.62 -7.02
N VAL A 51 -6.38 0.80 -6.59
CA VAL A 51 -5.92 0.37 -5.29
C VAL A 51 -5.82 1.59 -4.38
N PRO A 52 -6.53 1.63 -3.23
CA PRO A 52 -6.43 2.75 -2.31
C PRO A 52 -5.06 2.77 -1.62
N PHE A 53 -4.62 3.96 -1.21
CA PHE A 53 -3.43 4.11 -0.37
C PHE A 53 -3.74 3.51 1.01
N ILE A 54 -2.77 2.80 1.57
CA ILE A 54 -2.87 2.21 2.91
C ILE A 54 -2.02 2.97 3.93
N VAL A 55 -1.11 3.82 3.46
CA VAL A 55 -0.32 4.76 4.24
C VAL A 55 -0.67 6.17 3.79
N GLY A 56 -1.34 6.92 4.66
CA GLY A 56 -1.75 8.29 4.38
C GLY A 56 -2.89 8.42 3.36
N GLU A 57 -3.11 9.65 2.91
CA GLU A 57 -4.08 9.99 1.88
C GLU A 57 -3.36 10.16 0.54
N ARG A 58 -4.02 9.75 -0.56
CA ARG A 58 -3.47 9.96 -1.88
C ARG A 58 -3.44 11.47 -2.18
N PRO A 59 -2.29 12.04 -2.60
CA PRO A 59 -2.21 13.43 -2.99
C PRO A 59 -3.07 13.75 -4.22
N ASP A 60 -3.75 14.91 -4.21
CA ASP A 60 -4.63 15.36 -5.29
C ASP A 60 -3.89 15.55 -6.63
N ASN A 61 -2.58 15.84 -6.58
CA ASN A 61 -1.73 16.07 -7.74
C ASN A 61 -1.15 14.79 -8.34
N LEU A 62 -1.41 13.62 -7.76
CA LEU A 62 -0.86 12.36 -8.24
C LEU A 62 -1.72 11.83 -9.40
N PRO A 63 -1.18 11.62 -10.61
CA PRO A 63 -1.96 11.16 -11.77
C PRO A 63 -2.51 9.76 -11.54
N VAL A 64 -3.74 9.49 -11.97
CA VAL A 64 -4.39 8.18 -11.81
C VAL A 64 -3.72 7.13 -12.70
N VAL A 65 -3.32 6.00 -12.11
CA VAL A 65 -2.80 4.84 -12.84
C VAL A 65 -3.92 3.81 -13.05
N ASN A 66 -4.28 3.55 -14.31
CA ASN A 66 -5.22 2.52 -14.74
C ASN A 66 -4.59 1.50 -15.69
N THR A 67 -3.41 1.78 -16.24
CA THR A 67 -2.72 0.88 -17.17
C THR A 67 -1.21 0.80 -16.89
N ALA A 68 -0.56 -0.20 -17.47
CA ALA A 68 0.90 -0.30 -17.46
C ALA A 68 1.58 0.89 -18.18
N ALA A 69 0.94 1.44 -19.21
CA ALA A 69 1.46 2.60 -19.93
C ALA A 69 1.45 3.85 -19.04
N ASP A 70 0.39 4.02 -18.23
CA ASP A 70 0.29 5.15 -17.30
C ASP A 70 1.46 5.15 -16.30
N VAL A 71 1.92 3.95 -15.86
CA VAL A 71 3.10 3.84 -14.99
C VAL A 71 4.36 4.34 -15.68
N SER A 72 4.52 4.08 -16.97
CA SER A 72 5.70 4.53 -17.74
C SER A 72 5.74 6.05 -17.98
N GLU A 73 4.61 6.74 -17.79
CA GLU A 73 4.50 8.19 -17.89
C GLU A 73 4.78 8.91 -16.56
N LEU A 74 4.89 8.17 -15.46
CA LEU A 74 5.20 8.72 -14.14
C LEU A 74 6.66 9.16 -14.07
N ASN A 75 6.90 10.26 -13.38
CA ASN A 75 8.24 10.61 -12.94
C ASN A 75 8.62 9.86 -11.64
N ARG A 76 9.91 9.88 -11.30
CA ARG A 76 10.46 9.19 -10.12
C ARG A 76 9.74 9.58 -8.83
N ASP A 77 9.51 10.85 -8.58
CA ASP A 77 8.87 11.33 -7.35
C ASP A 77 7.45 10.78 -7.22
N GLN A 78 6.71 10.71 -8.33
CA GLN A 78 5.37 10.13 -8.36
C GLN A 78 5.39 8.61 -8.11
N ILE A 79 6.37 7.90 -8.65
CA ILE A 79 6.54 6.46 -8.41
C ILE A 79 6.84 6.20 -6.93
N VAL A 80 7.74 6.98 -6.35
CA VAL A 80 8.08 6.93 -4.92
C VAL A 80 6.84 7.20 -4.07
N GLU A 81 6.07 8.23 -4.39
CA GLU A 81 4.84 8.57 -3.65
C GLU A 81 3.83 7.42 -3.68
N TYR A 82 3.68 6.75 -4.83
CA TYR A 82 2.85 5.56 -4.95
C TYR A 82 3.36 4.40 -4.09
N LEU A 83 4.65 4.06 -4.17
CA LEU A 83 5.23 2.96 -3.41
C LEU A 83 5.12 3.22 -1.90
N THR A 84 5.39 4.45 -1.45
CA THR A 84 5.21 4.87 -0.06
C THR A 84 3.75 4.81 0.38
N GLY A 85 2.82 5.31 -0.43
CA GLY A 85 1.38 5.25 -0.15
C GLY A 85 0.82 3.82 -0.05
N TYR A 86 1.44 2.88 -0.75
CA TYR A 86 1.13 1.45 -0.66
C TYR A 86 1.95 0.70 0.40
N GLY A 87 2.84 1.38 1.14
CA GLY A 87 3.70 0.76 2.15
C GLY A 87 4.61 -0.33 1.58
N VAL A 88 5.06 -0.16 0.32
CA VAL A 88 6.00 -1.07 -0.36
C VAL A 88 7.41 -0.60 -0.07
N ASP A 89 8.25 -1.50 0.43
CA ASP A 89 9.67 -1.22 0.63
C ASP A 89 10.41 -1.20 -0.71
N PHE A 90 11.28 -0.20 -0.91
CA PHE A 90 12.13 -0.07 -2.09
C PHE A 90 13.49 0.54 -1.72
N ASP A 91 14.50 0.31 -2.56
CA ASP A 91 15.79 0.98 -2.41
C ASP A 91 15.68 2.41 -2.96
N PRO A 92 15.91 3.46 -2.15
CA PRO A 92 15.85 4.84 -2.61
C PRO A 92 16.89 5.18 -3.69
N ASN A 93 17.94 4.37 -3.83
CA ASN A 93 18.97 4.51 -4.85
C ASN A 93 18.74 3.62 -6.09
N ALA A 94 17.66 2.83 -6.12
CA ALA A 94 17.30 2.04 -7.29
C ALA A 94 17.10 2.95 -8.51
N ASP A 95 17.39 2.45 -9.70
CA ASP A 95 17.12 3.21 -10.91
C ASP A 95 15.60 3.32 -11.19
N ASP A 96 15.23 4.23 -12.09
CA ASP A 96 13.82 4.47 -12.41
C ASP A 96 13.14 3.23 -13.01
N ALA A 97 13.90 2.37 -13.72
CA ALA A 97 13.36 1.18 -14.35
C ALA A 97 12.97 0.11 -13.31
N ASP A 98 13.77 -0.04 -12.26
CA ASP A 98 13.50 -0.94 -11.14
C ASP A 98 12.33 -0.46 -10.30
N LEU A 99 12.25 0.84 -10.01
CA LEU A 99 11.09 1.43 -9.32
C LEU A 99 9.81 1.30 -10.15
N CYS A 100 9.87 1.55 -11.46
CA CYS A 100 8.75 1.31 -12.38
C CYS A 100 8.32 -0.15 -12.38
N ARG A 101 9.26 -1.10 -12.48
CA ARG A 101 8.96 -2.53 -12.47
C ARG A 101 8.33 -2.96 -11.15
N LEU A 102 8.82 -2.44 -10.03
CA LEU A 102 8.24 -2.68 -8.73
C LEU A 102 6.80 -2.18 -8.69
N LEU A 103 6.54 -0.95 -9.13
CA LEU A 103 5.18 -0.38 -9.14
C LEU A 103 4.22 -1.14 -10.07
N LEU A 104 4.67 -1.58 -11.26
CA LEU A 104 3.90 -2.44 -12.16
C LEU A 104 3.51 -3.75 -11.47
N THR A 105 4.48 -4.38 -10.79
CA THR A 105 4.28 -5.63 -10.06
C THR A 105 3.29 -5.43 -8.90
N THR A 106 3.44 -4.31 -8.18
CA THR A 106 2.54 -3.86 -7.13
C THR A 106 1.13 -3.75 -7.70
N PHE A 107 0.88 -2.98 -8.78
CA PHE A 107 -0.45 -2.87 -9.36
C PHE A 107 -1.02 -4.14 -9.98
N GLY A 108 -0.18 -5.12 -10.30
CA GLY A 108 -0.58 -6.38 -10.92
C GLY A 108 -0.68 -6.30 -12.45
N PHE A 109 0.17 -5.48 -13.07
CA PHE A 109 0.33 -5.37 -14.51
C PHE A 109 1.38 -6.33 -15.08
#